data_AF-L0JEJ4-F1
#
_entry.id   AF-L0JEJ4-F1
#
_cell.length_a   1.000
_cell.length_b   1.000
_cell.length_c   1.000
_cell.angle_alpha   90.00
_cell.angle_beta   90.00
_cell.angle_gamma   90.00
#
_symmetry.space_group_name_H-M   'P 1'
#
loop_
_entity.id
_entity.type
_entity.pdbx_description
1 polymer ?
#
loop_
_entity_poly.entity_id
_entity_poly.type
_entity_poly.pdbx_seq_one_letter_code
_entity_poly.pdbx_strand_id
1 'polypeptide(L)'
;MMMATTKLGNTKSASRAINYAEKRAEEKSGLNCDVDYAKSAFKQTRALYGKENGVQAHTVIQSFKPGEVTPEQCNQLGLELAEKIAPNHQVAIYTHTDREHVHNHIVINSIDLETGKKYQSNKQQRDFIKQTNDDICREHGLSVPERNTAKLRYTQAEKSLIEKDQYSWKDDLREKIEIAKGHTSDFKSFSEHLEKLGIEFKVRGKNVSYKSENVNKWVRGKTLGEDYDKGALEYEFERREREEERESEQDPVAAYTEQFDVDWDAVEHNAEQLRKTRIRRTEKTKQAHHQISDRDTREPERTRKRTKTTQIEFDRGDEGFSR
;
A
#
# COMPACT_ATOMS: atom_id res chain seq x y z
N MET A 1 -0.40 -12.34 -15.62
CA MET A 1 0.94 -11.83 -15.98
C MET A 1 1.77 -11.70 -14.71
N MET A 2 2.99 -12.24 -14.70
CA MET A 2 3.90 -12.15 -13.54
C MET A 2 4.55 -10.77 -13.54
N MET A 3 4.37 -9.99 -12.46
CA MET A 3 4.97 -8.66 -12.27
C MET A 3 6.34 -8.78 -11.59
N ALA A 4 7.09 -7.67 -11.47
CA ALA A 4 8.39 -7.71 -10.80
C ALA A 4 8.29 -8.19 -9.34
N THR A 5 8.99 -9.26 -8.96
CA THR A 5 8.84 -9.84 -7.62
C THR A 5 10.17 -10.28 -7.02
N THR A 6 10.23 -10.28 -5.68
CA THR A 6 11.38 -10.80 -4.93
C THR A 6 11.03 -12.05 -4.12
N LYS A 7 11.84 -13.09 -4.25
CA LYS A 7 11.78 -14.31 -3.42
C LYS A 7 13.02 -14.43 -2.55
N LEU A 8 12.84 -14.46 -1.24
CA LEU A 8 13.93 -14.49 -0.27
C LEU A 8 14.15 -15.89 0.31
N GLY A 9 15.42 -16.21 0.56
CA GLY A 9 15.85 -17.48 1.15
C GLY A 9 17.15 -17.35 1.94
N ASN A 10 17.58 -18.45 2.56
CA ASN A 10 18.87 -18.56 3.23
C ASN A 10 19.49 -19.93 2.95
N THR A 11 20.81 -20.03 3.10
CA THR A 11 21.55 -21.27 2.85
C THR A 11 22.68 -21.47 3.86
N LYS A 12 22.93 -22.74 4.21
CA LYS A 12 24.11 -23.17 4.98
C LYS A 12 25.33 -23.44 4.10
N SER A 13 25.19 -23.32 2.77
CA SER A 13 26.27 -23.46 1.82
C SER A 13 26.22 -22.31 0.81
N ALA A 14 27.05 -21.29 1.04
CA ALA A 14 27.16 -20.16 0.12
C ALA A 14 27.72 -20.61 -1.24
N SER A 15 28.73 -21.49 -1.23
CA SER A 15 29.34 -22.00 -2.46
C SER A 15 28.37 -22.76 -3.35
N ARG A 16 27.44 -23.54 -2.76
CA ARG A 16 26.39 -24.23 -3.53
C ARG A 16 25.41 -23.25 -4.17
N ALA A 17 25.02 -22.19 -3.45
CA ALA A 17 24.14 -21.16 -3.99
C ALA A 17 24.80 -20.38 -5.13
N ILE A 18 26.08 -20.01 -4.95
CA ILE A 18 26.87 -19.34 -6.00
C ILE A 18 27.03 -20.26 -7.21
N ASN A 19 27.48 -21.51 -7.05
CA ASN A 19 27.64 -22.45 -8.18
C ASN A 19 26.33 -22.67 -8.95
N TYR A 20 25.19 -22.71 -8.26
CA TYR A 20 23.89 -22.85 -8.90
C TYR A 20 23.56 -21.62 -9.77
N ALA A 21 23.81 -20.42 -9.24
CA ALA A 21 23.54 -19.16 -9.91
C ALA A 21 24.54 -18.88 -11.05
N GLU A 22 25.82 -19.09 -10.82
CA GLU A 22 26.89 -18.82 -11.79
C GLU A 22 26.76 -19.65 -13.08
N LYS A 23 26.34 -20.92 -12.97
CA LYS A 23 26.33 -21.87 -14.10
C LYS A 23 25.48 -21.43 -15.30
N ARG A 24 24.44 -20.62 -15.08
CA ARG A 24 23.48 -20.16 -16.11
C ARG A 24 23.47 -18.64 -16.27
N ALA A 25 24.47 -17.96 -15.71
CA ALA A 25 24.53 -16.52 -15.73
C ALA A 25 24.92 -16.02 -17.13
N GLU A 26 24.09 -15.16 -17.70
CA GLU A 26 24.43 -14.37 -18.89
C GLU A 26 25.22 -13.13 -18.47
N GLU A 27 24.77 -12.46 -17.41
CA GLU A 27 25.44 -11.33 -16.80
C GLU A 27 25.78 -11.60 -15.33
N LYS A 28 26.87 -10.98 -14.85
CA LYS A 28 27.32 -11.14 -13.46
C LYS A 28 27.99 -9.88 -12.93
N SER A 29 27.75 -9.59 -11.66
CA SER A 29 28.38 -8.46 -10.96
C SER A 29 28.53 -8.77 -9.47
N GLY A 30 29.31 -7.94 -8.78
CA GLY A 30 29.57 -8.08 -7.36
C GLY A 30 29.56 -6.74 -6.64
N LEU A 31 29.07 -6.74 -5.40
CA LEU A 31 29.19 -5.63 -4.45
C LEU A 31 30.18 -6.06 -3.36
N ASN A 32 31.21 -5.26 -3.12
CA ASN A 32 32.29 -5.54 -2.16
C ASN A 32 33.01 -6.88 -2.36
N CYS A 33 32.91 -7.47 -3.55
CA CYS A 33 33.69 -8.63 -3.95
C CYS A 33 33.83 -8.67 -5.46
N ASP A 34 34.94 -9.23 -5.93
CA ASP A 34 35.04 -9.72 -7.29
C ASP A 34 34.12 -10.93 -7.45
N VAL A 35 33.20 -10.86 -8.42
CA VAL A 35 32.19 -11.88 -8.65
C VAL A 35 32.82 -13.22 -9.07
N ASP A 36 33.94 -13.19 -9.79
CA ASP A 36 34.65 -14.39 -10.25
C ASP A 36 35.29 -15.17 -9.10
N TYR A 37 35.62 -14.45 -8.02
CA TYR A 37 36.21 -15.00 -6.81
C TYR A 37 35.23 -15.01 -5.62
N ALA A 38 33.93 -14.80 -5.86
CA ALA A 38 32.93 -14.65 -4.79
C ALA A 38 32.93 -15.84 -3.82
N LYS A 39 33.10 -17.07 -4.31
CA LYS A 39 33.15 -18.30 -3.49
C LYS A 39 34.27 -18.26 -2.45
N SER A 40 35.48 -17.97 -2.90
CA SER A 40 36.66 -17.87 -2.04
C SER A 40 36.59 -16.66 -1.13
N ALA A 41 36.21 -15.49 -1.67
CA ALA A 41 36.10 -14.24 -0.92
C ALA A 41 35.09 -14.38 0.24
N PHE A 42 33.90 -14.92 -0.04
CA PHE A 42 32.87 -15.11 0.97
C PHE A 42 33.32 -16.05 2.10
N LYS A 43 34.05 -17.11 1.74
CA LYS A 43 34.60 -18.07 2.71
C LYS A 43 35.68 -17.42 3.57
N GLN A 44 36.62 -16.70 2.95
CA GLN A 44 37.72 -16.02 3.65
C GLN A 44 37.18 -15.00 4.66
N THR A 45 36.22 -14.18 4.27
CA THR A 45 35.57 -13.21 5.18
C THR A 45 34.87 -13.92 6.34
N ARG A 46 34.14 -15.02 6.09
CA ARG A 46 33.54 -15.80 7.18
C ARG A 46 34.57 -16.41 8.13
N ALA A 47 35.69 -16.91 7.59
CA ALA A 47 36.78 -17.48 8.37
C ALA A 47 37.47 -16.43 9.24
N LEU A 48 37.68 -15.21 8.71
CA LEU A 48 38.27 -14.09 9.45
C LEU A 48 37.52 -13.77 10.75
N TYR A 49 36.18 -13.87 10.72
CA TYR A 49 35.33 -13.64 11.89
C TYR A 49 34.95 -14.93 12.65
N GLY A 50 35.54 -16.09 12.31
CA GLY A 50 35.25 -17.37 12.97
C GLY A 50 33.79 -17.86 12.79
N LYS A 51 33.11 -17.45 11.72
CA LYS A 51 31.67 -17.67 11.48
C LYS A 51 31.38 -18.54 10.25
N GLU A 52 32.12 -19.62 10.10
CA GLU A 52 31.96 -20.56 8.98
C GLU A 52 30.73 -21.50 9.13
N ASN A 53 30.20 -21.62 10.34
CA ASN A 53 29.09 -22.50 10.68
C ASN A 53 27.71 -21.82 10.58
N GLY A 54 26.67 -22.64 10.36
CA GLY A 54 25.27 -22.19 10.30
C GLY A 54 24.88 -21.58 8.95
N VAL A 55 24.03 -20.56 8.96
CA VAL A 55 23.69 -19.81 7.73
C VAL A 55 24.93 -19.04 7.27
N GLN A 56 25.31 -19.28 6.01
CA GLN A 56 26.49 -18.71 5.36
C GLN A 56 26.14 -17.63 4.34
N ALA A 57 24.94 -17.67 3.76
CA ALA A 57 24.46 -16.66 2.82
C ALA A 57 22.94 -16.53 2.82
N HIS A 58 22.47 -15.37 2.37
CA HIS A 58 21.08 -15.06 2.08
C HIS A 58 20.90 -14.90 0.58
N THR A 59 19.76 -15.36 0.05
CA THR A 59 19.51 -15.34 -1.38
C THR A 59 18.28 -14.50 -1.68
N VAL A 60 18.35 -13.64 -2.68
CA VAL A 60 17.21 -12.93 -3.26
C VAL A 60 17.12 -13.31 -4.72
N ILE A 61 15.96 -13.83 -5.14
CA ILE A 61 15.62 -13.96 -6.56
C ILE A 61 14.79 -12.75 -6.91
N GLN A 62 15.24 -11.93 -7.85
CA GLN A 62 14.54 -10.75 -8.34
C GLN A 62 14.11 -11.02 -9.78
N SER A 63 12.81 -11.15 -10.01
CA SER A 63 12.24 -11.45 -11.32
C SER A 63 11.55 -10.22 -11.87
N PHE A 64 11.61 -10.02 -13.19
CA PHE A 64 10.93 -8.94 -13.90
C PHE A 64 9.86 -9.49 -14.85
N LYS A 65 8.96 -8.64 -15.34
CA LYS A 65 7.97 -9.07 -16.34
C LYS A 65 8.69 -9.36 -17.67
N PRO A 66 8.27 -10.38 -18.45
CA PRO A 66 8.82 -10.64 -19.78
C PRO A 66 8.84 -9.38 -20.65
N GLY A 67 10.00 -9.09 -21.25
CA GLY A 67 10.20 -7.96 -22.16
C GLY A 67 10.40 -6.58 -21.52
N GLU A 68 10.40 -6.45 -20.19
CA GLU A 68 10.60 -5.14 -19.54
C GLU A 68 12.06 -4.73 -19.35
N VAL A 69 12.98 -5.70 -19.25
CA VAL A 69 14.39 -5.44 -18.98
C VAL A 69 15.28 -6.34 -19.84
N THR A 70 16.43 -5.81 -20.27
CA THR A 70 17.51 -6.63 -20.84
C THR A 70 18.30 -7.33 -19.73
N PRO A 71 19.15 -8.34 -20.03
CA PRO A 71 20.02 -8.99 -19.03
C PRO A 71 20.94 -8.01 -18.29
N GLU A 72 21.49 -7.02 -18.99
CA GLU A 72 22.39 -6.01 -18.44
C GLU A 72 21.63 -5.07 -17.51
N GLN A 73 20.46 -4.59 -17.94
CA GLN A 73 19.58 -3.76 -17.10
C GLN A 73 19.12 -4.52 -15.87
N CYS A 74 18.72 -5.79 -16.03
CA CYS A 74 18.38 -6.66 -14.92
C CYS A 74 19.54 -6.75 -13.93
N ASN A 75 20.77 -7.00 -14.41
CA ASN A 75 21.95 -7.08 -13.55
C ASN A 75 22.18 -5.78 -12.75
N GLN A 76 22.10 -4.63 -13.43
CA GLN A 76 22.28 -3.31 -12.83
C GLN A 76 21.24 -3.03 -11.74
N LEU A 77 19.96 -3.38 -11.97
CA LEU A 77 18.90 -3.25 -10.97
C LEU A 77 19.13 -4.18 -9.77
N GLY A 78 19.75 -5.33 -9.99
CA GLY A 78 20.19 -6.24 -8.93
C GLY A 78 21.30 -5.65 -8.06
N LEU A 79 22.23 -4.91 -8.68
CA LEU A 79 23.31 -4.20 -7.99
C LEU A 79 22.76 -3.05 -7.15
N GLU A 80 21.88 -2.22 -7.72
CA GLU A 80 21.24 -1.12 -7.00
C GLU A 80 20.43 -1.64 -5.80
N LEU A 81 19.71 -2.76 -5.98
CA LEU A 81 19.01 -3.40 -4.87
C LEU A 81 20.00 -3.88 -3.79
N ALA A 82 21.12 -4.49 -4.17
CA ALA A 82 22.14 -4.96 -3.24
C ALA A 82 22.76 -3.83 -2.41
N GLU A 83 23.06 -2.68 -3.04
CA GLU A 83 23.58 -1.48 -2.38
C GLU A 83 22.63 -0.94 -1.31
N LYS A 84 21.32 -0.92 -1.60
CA LYS A 84 20.30 -0.44 -0.64
C LYS A 84 20.05 -1.44 0.51
N ILE A 85 20.11 -2.75 0.26
CA ILE A 85 19.69 -3.77 1.26
C ILE A 85 20.83 -4.42 2.04
N ALA A 86 22.06 -4.31 1.55
CA ALA A 86 23.24 -4.98 2.11
C ALA A 86 24.56 -4.22 1.79
N PRO A 87 24.66 -2.90 2.03
CA PRO A 87 25.80 -2.07 1.60
C PRO A 87 27.15 -2.53 2.16
N ASN A 88 27.17 -3.05 3.39
CA ASN A 88 28.39 -3.49 4.08
C ASN A 88 28.63 -5.00 3.97
N HIS A 89 27.93 -5.69 3.06
CA HIS A 89 28.11 -7.12 2.84
C HIS A 89 28.73 -7.37 1.47
N GLN A 90 29.40 -8.52 1.33
CA GLN A 90 29.77 -9.01 0.02
C GLN A 90 28.54 -9.61 -0.65
N VAL A 91 28.27 -9.22 -1.89
CA VAL A 91 27.11 -9.69 -2.65
C VAL A 91 27.55 -10.11 -4.04
N ALA A 92 27.10 -11.27 -4.51
CA ALA A 92 27.31 -11.73 -5.88
C ALA A 92 25.96 -11.81 -6.59
N ILE A 93 25.88 -11.26 -7.79
CA ILE A 93 24.65 -11.13 -8.58
C ILE A 93 24.86 -11.86 -9.90
N TYR A 94 23.92 -12.71 -10.27
CA TYR A 94 23.94 -13.50 -11.50
C TYR A 94 22.60 -13.40 -12.21
N THR A 95 22.59 -12.94 -13.45
CA THR A 95 21.38 -12.76 -14.25
C THR A 95 21.11 -13.98 -15.11
N HIS A 96 19.90 -14.54 -15.01
CA HIS A 96 19.44 -15.68 -15.81
C HIS A 96 18.39 -15.24 -16.82
N THR A 97 18.51 -15.80 -18.02
CA THR A 97 17.57 -15.69 -19.15
C THR A 97 17.00 -17.05 -19.57
N ASP A 98 17.18 -18.08 -18.72
CA ASP A 98 16.78 -19.47 -19.00
C ASP A 98 15.26 -19.73 -18.89
N ARG A 99 14.47 -18.67 -18.72
CA ARG A 99 13.01 -18.69 -18.61
C ARG A 99 12.41 -17.62 -19.51
N GLU A 100 11.08 -17.60 -19.58
CA GLU A 100 10.31 -16.56 -20.28
C GLU A 100 10.62 -15.13 -19.78
N HIS A 101 11.14 -14.99 -18.57
CA HIS A 101 11.52 -13.71 -17.98
C HIS A 101 12.97 -13.69 -17.49
N VAL A 102 13.57 -12.51 -17.56
CA VAL A 102 14.90 -12.22 -17.01
C VAL A 102 14.79 -12.09 -15.48
N HIS A 103 15.74 -12.67 -14.76
CA HIS A 103 15.78 -12.61 -13.30
C HIS A 103 17.20 -12.67 -12.75
N ASN A 104 17.42 -12.03 -11.60
CA ASN A 104 18.67 -12.11 -10.86
C ASN A 104 18.61 -13.17 -9.76
N HIS A 105 19.73 -13.85 -9.58
CA HIS A 105 20.11 -14.56 -8.38
C HIS A 105 21.14 -13.72 -7.61
N ILE A 106 20.69 -13.08 -6.53
CA ILE A 106 21.52 -12.26 -5.65
C ILE A 106 21.89 -13.09 -4.41
N VAL A 107 23.17 -13.26 -4.15
CA VAL A 107 23.70 -14.03 -3.02
C VAL A 107 24.49 -13.11 -2.10
N ILE A 108 23.97 -12.85 -0.91
CA ILE A 108 24.53 -11.95 0.11
C ILE A 108 25.30 -12.79 1.13
N ASN A 109 26.58 -12.49 1.36
CA ASN A 109 27.38 -13.15 2.40
C ASN A 109 26.77 -12.85 3.77
N SER A 110 26.74 -13.84 4.66
CA SER A 110 26.12 -13.68 5.98
C SER A 110 26.82 -12.65 6.87
N ILE A 111 28.02 -12.19 6.54
CA ILE A 111 28.88 -11.38 7.43
C ILE A 111 28.97 -9.95 6.92
N ASP A 112 28.72 -9.03 7.83
CA ASP A 112 28.99 -7.60 7.68
C ASP A 112 30.50 -7.35 7.75
N LEU A 113 31.04 -6.66 6.75
CA LEU A 113 32.49 -6.49 6.52
C LEU A 113 33.18 -5.64 7.59
N GLU A 114 32.46 -4.80 8.31
CA GLU A 114 33.03 -3.93 9.32
C GLU A 114 32.86 -4.54 10.72
N THR A 115 31.63 -4.93 11.04
CA THR A 115 31.25 -5.36 12.39
C THR A 115 31.39 -6.86 12.61
N GLY A 116 31.52 -7.65 11.53
CA GLY A 116 31.49 -9.10 11.59
C GLY A 116 30.13 -9.69 11.97
N LYS A 117 29.09 -8.87 12.17
CA LYS A 117 27.75 -9.32 12.58
C LYS A 117 27.06 -10.09 11.45
N LYS A 118 26.10 -10.94 11.83
CA LYS A 118 25.33 -11.70 10.83
C LYS A 118 24.21 -10.86 10.22
N TYR A 119 24.00 -11.00 8.91
CA TYR A 119 22.87 -10.42 8.18
C TYR A 119 21.54 -10.88 8.78
N GLN A 120 20.63 -9.93 9.00
CA GLN A 120 19.36 -10.19 9.70
C GLN A 120 18.22 -10.40 8.71
N SER A 121 17.82 -11.65 8.47
CA SER A 121 16.69 -11.96 7.56
C SER A 121 15.36 -12.12 8.30
N ASN A 122 15.02 -11.14 9.15
CA ASN A 122 13.76 -11.13 9.90
C ASN A 122 12.59 -10.64 9.01
N LYS A 123 11.36 -10.59 9.57
CA LYS A 123 10.18 -10.16 8.80
C LYS A 123 10.31 -8.72 8.28
N GLN A 124 10.79 -7.81 9.13
CA GLN A 124 10.98 -6.41 8.76
C GLN A 124 11.96 -6.27 7.60
N GLN A 125 13.09 -7.00 7.64
CA GLN A 125 14.05 -6.99 6.53
C GLN A 125 13.46 -7.53 5.23
N ARG A 126 12.64 -8.59 5.30
CA ARG A 126 11.98 -9.13 4.10
C ARG A 126 10.96 -8.15 3.51
N ASP A 127 10.22 -7.43 4.35
CA ASP A 127 9.27 -6.41 3.92
C ASP A 127 10.01 -5.18 3.37
N PHE A 128 11.15 -4.81 3.97
CA PHE A 128 12.05 -3.76 3.46
C PHE A 128 12.59 -4.08 2.07
N ILE A 129 13.20 -5.26 1.86
CA ILE A 129 13.73 -5.66 0.53
C ILE A 129 12.65 -5.62 -0.54
N LYS A 130 11.44 -6.07 -0.18
CA LYS A 130 10.28 -6.02 -1.05
C LYS A 130 9.88 -4.59 -1.40
N GLN A 131 9.88 -3.67 -0.44
CA GLN A 131 9.55 -2.27 -0.68
C GLN A 131 10.63 -1.60 -1.54
N THR A 132 11.90 -1.78 -1.18
CA THR A 132 13.05 -1.25 -1.92
C THR A 132 13.05 -1.70 -3.38
N ASN A 133 12.75 -2.98 -3.65
CA ASN A 133 12.64 -3.45 -5.03
C ASN A 133 11.50 -2.75 -5.79
N ASP A 134 10.34 -2.58 -5.16
CA ASP A 134 9.21 -1.89 -5.78
C ASP A 134 9.56 -0.41 -6.07
N ASP A 135 10.24 0.25 -5.14
CA ASP A 135 10.66 1.64 -5.29
C ASP A 135 11.65 1.79 -6.46
N ILE A 136 12.66 0.91 -6.53
CA ILE A 136 13.59 0.84 -7.68
C ILE A 136 12.81 0.60 -8.98
N CYS A 137 11.88 -0.35 -9.00
CA CYS A 137 11.10 -0.61 -10.21
C CYS A 137 10.29 0.63 -10.64
N ARG A 138 9.68 1.37 -9.70
CA ARG A 138 8.96 2.62 -10.01
C ARG A 138 9.88 3.72 -10.52
N GLU A 139 11.05 3.89 -9.91
CA GLU A 139 12.07 4.87 -10.32
C GLU A 139 12.53 4.64 -11.77
N HIS A 140 12.61 3.38 -12.20
CA HIS A 140 12.99 2.98 -13.55
C HIS A 140 11.79 2.77 -14.51
N GLY A 141 10.57 3.13 -14.11
CA GLY A 141 9.37 3.02 -14.94
C GLY A 141 8.91 1.59 -15.24
N LEU A 142 9.31 0.62 -14.41
CA LEU A 142 9.00 -0.81 -14.55
C LEU A 142 7.69 -1.18 -13.84
N SER A 143 7.11 -2.32 -14.24
CA SER A 143 5.89 -2.80 -13.60
C SER A 143 6.15 -3.28 -12.17
N VAL A 144 5.29 -2.85 -11.25
CA VAL A 144 5.30 -3.32 -9.86
C VAL A 144 4.01 -4.08 -9.60
N PRO A 145 4.08 -5.23 -8.90
CA PRO A 145 2.88 -5.93 -8.47
C PRO A 145 2.04 -5.01 -7.60
N GLU A 146 0.75 -4.90 -7.94
CA GLU A 146 -0.21 -4.37 -6.98
C GLU A 146 -0.18 -5.26 -5.74
N ARG A 147 0.47 -4.77 -4.69
CA ARG A 147 0.28 -5.28 -3.33
C ARG A 147 -0.98 -4.67 -2.75
N ASN A 148 -2.04 -4.64 -3.56
CA ASN A 148 -3.37 -4.49 -3.03
C ASN A 148 -3.58 -5.70 -2.16
N THR A 149 -3.78 -5.43 -0.89
CA THR A 149 -4.29 -6.42 0.03
C THR A 149 -5.71 -6.74 -0.42
N ALA A 150 -5.80 -7.67 -1.37
CA ALA A 150 -7.02 -7.87 -2.10
C ALA A 150 -8.18 -8.15 -1.14
N LYS A 151 -9.27 -7.39 -1.30
CA LYS A 151 -10.52 -7.52 -0.56
C LYS A 151 -10.94 -9.00 -0.45
N LEU A 152 -10.80 -9.72 -1.56
CA LEU A 152 -10.83 -11.19 -1.64
C LEU A 152 -9.46 -11.77 -1.99
N ARG A 153 -9.08 -12.88 -1.33
CA ARG A 153 -7.89 -13.67 -1.67
C ARG A 153 -8.25 -15.11 -1.97
N TYR A 154 -7.91 -15.56 -3.17
CA TYR A 154 -7.96 -16.97 -3.56
C TYR A 154 -6.58 -17.62 -3.42
N THR A 155 -6.52 -18.77 -2.76
CA THR A 155 -5.32 -19.62 -2.75
C THR A 155 -5.09 -20.25 -4.13
N GLN A 156 -3.87 -20.73 -4.38
CA GLN A 156 -3.51 -21.34 -5.66
C GLN A 156 -4.42 -22.52 -6.03
N ALA A 157 -4.83 -23.32 -5.04
CA ALA A 157 -5.79 -24.41 -5.24
C ALA A 157 -7.19 -23.91 -5.67
N GLU A 158 -7.62 -22.76 -5.16
CA GLU A 158 -8.91 -22.15 -5.53
C GLU A 158 -8.86 -21.61 -6.96
N LYS A 159 -7.75 -20.98 -7.36
CA LYS A 159 -7.56 -20.50 -8.73
C LYS A 159 -7.62 -21.65 -9.75
N SER A 160 -6.98 -22.78 -9.44
CA SER A 160 -7.05 -23.97 -10.29
C SER A 160 -8.42 -24.65 -10.34
N LEU A 161 -9.30 -24.41 -9.35
CA LEU A 161 -10.69 -24.88 -9.39
C LEU A 161 -11.56 -23.95 -10.23
N ILE A 162 -11.39 -22.63 -10.08
CA ILE A 162 -12.08 -21.61 -10.90
C ILE A 162 -11.72 -21.77 -12.38
N GLU A 163 -10.45 -22.00 -12.71
CA GLU A 163 -10.00 -22.29 -14.08
C GLU A 163 -10.62 -23.56 -14.68
N LYS A 164 -11.15 -24.45 -13.83
CA LYS A 164 -11.85 -25.68 -14.20
C LYS A 164 -13.36 -25.58 -14.05
N ASP A 165 -13.88 -24.37 -13.80
CA ASP A 165 -15.29 -24.09 -13.52
C ASP A 165 -15.87 -24.92 -12.35
N GLN A 166 -15.04 -25.17 -11.34
CA GLN A 166 -15.39 -25.94 -10.15
C GLN A 166 -15.51 -25.05 -8.91
N TYR A 167 -16.55 -25.31 -8.11
CA TYR A 167 -16.87 -24.54 -6.91
C TYR A 167 -15.88 -24.80 -5.76
N SER A 168 -15.39 -23.74 -5.13
CA SER A 168 -14.51 -23.82 -3.95
C SER A 168 -15.33 -23.79 -2.66
N TRP A 169 -15.06 -24.71 -1.73
CA TRP A 169 -15.67 -24.69 -0.40
C TRP A 169 -15.34 -23.42 0.41
N LYS A 170 -14.30 -22.68 0.03
CA LYS A 170 -14.01 -21.38 0.65
C LYS A 170 -14.90 -20.26 0.11
N ASP A 171 -15.52 -20.42 -1.06
CA ASP A 171 -16.54 -19.49 -1.55
C ASP A 171 -17.83 -19.65 -0.75
N ASP A 172 -18.27 -20.89 -0.49
CA ASP A 172 -19.36 -21.17 0.48
C ASP A 172 -19.07 -20.54 1.85
N LEU A 173 -17.82 -20.65 2.32
CA LEU A 173 -17.42 -20.03 3.58
C LEU A 173 -17.48 -18.50 3.52
N ARG A 174 -17.03 -17.86 2.43
CA ARG A 174 -17.11 -16.40 2.26
C ARG A 174 -18.55 -15.92 2.21
N GLU A 175 -19.41 -16.61 1.46
CA GLU A 175 -20.84 -16.29 1.34
C GLU A 175 -21.55 -16.34 2.70
N LYS A 176 -21.35 -17.43 3.45
CA LYS A 176 -21.92 -17.56 4.81
C LYS A 176 -21.39 -16.50 5.78
N ILE A 177 -20.13 -16.10 5.64
CA ILE A 177 -19.58 -15.00 6.44
C ILE A 177 -20.24 -13.67 6.06
N GLU A 178 -20.46 -13.38 4.78
CA GLU A 178 -21.15 -12.15 4.38
C GLU A 178 -22.61 -12.12 4.84
N ILE A 179 -23.31 -13.25 4.80
CA ILE A 179 -24.67 -13.39 5.38
C ILE A 179 -24.61 -13.07 6.87
N ALA A 180 -23.73 -13.74 7.63
CA ALA A 180 -23.60 -13.48 9.06
C ALA A 180 -23.24 -12.00 9.34
N LYS A 181 -22.31 -11.42 8.57
CA LYS A 181 -21.96 -10.00 8.66
C LYS A 181 -23.19 -9.13 8.44
N GLY A 182 -24.09 -9.45 7.51
CA GLY A 182 -25.31 -8.68 7.24
C GLY A 182 -26.31 -8.62 8.40
N HIS A 183 -26.27 -9.58 9.32
CA HIS A 183 -27.29 -9.73 10.38
C HIS A 183 -26.79 -9.45 11.79
N THR A 184 -25.54 -8.97 11.94
CA THR A 184 -24.88 -8.85 13.25
C THR A 184 -24.12 -7.54 13.37
N SER A 185 -24.13 -6.94 14.55
CA SER A 185 -23.48 -5.67 14.87
C SER A 185 -22.32 -5.81 15.85
N ASP A 186 -22.03 -7.01 16.34
CA ASP A 186 -20.92 -7.25 17.27
C ASP A 186 -20.33 -8.67 17.13
N PHE A 187 -19.15 -8.90 17.71
CA PHE A 187 -18.46 -10.19 17.58
C PHE A 187 -19.19 -11.37 18.24
N LYS A 188 -19.96 -11.13 19.31
CA LYS A 188 -20.70 -12.17 20.01
C LYS A 188 -21.89 -12.61 19.15
N SER A 189 -22.71 -11.66 18.68
CA SER A 189 -23.82 -11.97 17.77
C SER A 189 -23.33 -12.58 16.45
N PHE A 190 -22.19 -12.10 15.94
CA PHE A 190 -21.51 -12.67 14.77
C PHE A 190 -21.10 -14.14 14.97
N SER A 191 -20.50 -14.48 16.11
CA SER A 191 -20.14 -15.85 16.43
C SER A 191 -21.37 -16.76 16.51
N GLU A 192 -22.42 -16.30 17.20
CA GLU A 192 -23.67 -17.07 17.36
C GLU A 192 -24.36 -17.31 16.00
N HIS A 193 -24.32 -16.33 15.09
CA HIS A 193 -24.90 -16.46 13.76
C HIS A 193 -24.08 -17.42 12.87
N LEU A 194 -22.74 -17.36 12.96
CA LEU A 194 -21.87 -18.29 12.25
C LEU A 194 -22.05 -19.73 12.72
N GLU A 195 -22.24 -19.96 14.03
CA GLU A 195 -22.51 -21.29 14.55
C GLU A 195 -23.81 -21.89 13.96
N LYS A 196 -24.86 -21.08 13.79
CA LYS A 196 -26.10 -21.51 13.11
C LYS A 196 -25.88 -21.89 11.64
N LEU A 197 -24.86 -21.33 11.00
CA LEU A 197 -24.46 -21.65 9.63
C LEU A 197 -23.42 -22.80 9.55
N GLY A 198 -23.15 -23.48 10.67
CA GLY A 198 -22.19 -24.57 10.76
C GLY A 198 -20.74 -24.09 10.63
N ILE A 199 -20.42 -22.90 11.16
CA ILE A 199 -19.09 -22.30 11.13
C ILE A 199 -18.65 -21.95 12.55
N GLU A 200 -17.58 -22.60 13.02
CA GLU A 200 -16.93 -22.17 14.26
C GLU A 200 -16.07 -20.92 14.01
N PHE A 201 -16.18 -19.93 14.90
CA PHE A 201 -15.43 -18.68 14.85
C PHE A 201 -14.51 -18.52 16.06
N LYS A 202 -13.26 -18.09 15.85
CA LYS A 202 -12.29 -17.85 16.92
C LYS A 202 -11.53 -16.56 16.72
N VAL A 203 -11.50 -15.74 17.77
CA VAL A 203 -10.66 -14.54 17.87
C VAL A 203 -9.40 -14.88 18.67
N ARG A 204 -8.21 -14.58 18.13
CA ARG A 204 -6.92 -14.72 18.82
C ARG A 204 -6.07 -13.46 18.64
N GLY A 205 -6.11 -12.58 19.64
CA GLY A 205 -5.43 -11.30 19.61
C GLY A 205 -5.93 -10.45 18.44
N LYS A 206 -5.04 -10.19 17.48
CA LYS A 206 -5.35 -9.41 16.27
C LYS A 206 -5.85 -10.21 15.07
N ASN A 207 -6.03 -11.52 15.19
CA ASN A 207 -6.43 -12.37 14.08
C ASN A 207 -7.76 -13.07 14.38
N VAL A 208 -8.55 -13.31 13.34
CA VAL A 208 -9.74 -14.16 13.38
C VAL A 208 -9.53 -15.42 12.55
N SER A 209 -10.25 -16.49 12.90
CA SER A 209 -10.22 -17.76 12.18
C SER A 209 -11.61 -18.38 12.13
N TYR A 210 -11.90 -19.06 11.03
CA TYR A 210 -13.18 -19.69 10.72
C TYR A 210 -12.96 -21.17 10.43
N LYS A 211 -13.95 -21.99 10.77
CA LYS A 211 -13.92 -23.41 10.45
C LYS A 211 -15.32 -23.88 10.08
N SER A 212 -15.50 -24.21 8.80
CA SER A 212 -16.71 -24.83 8.29
C SER A 212 -16.78 -26.30 8.71
N GLU A 213 -17.95 -26.75 9.14
CA GLU A 213 -18.22 -28.15 9.48
C GLU A 213 -17.98 -29.11 8.31
N ASN A 214 -18.34 -28.71 7.08
CA ASN A 214 -18.23 -29.55 5.88
C ASN A 214 -16.78 -29.99 5.58
N VAL A 215 -15.81 -29.14 5.89
CA VAL A 215 -14.39 -29.37 5.58
C VAL A 215 -13.56 -29.60 6.85
N ASN A 216 -14.08 -29.22 8.00
CA ASN A 216 -13.48 -29.41 9.32
C ASN A 216 -12.05 -28.84 9.41
N LYS A 217 -11.75 -27.76 8.68
CA LYS A 217 -10.42 -27.11 8.60
C LYS A 217 -10.50 -25.64 9.00
N TRP A 218 -9.56 -25.22 9.84
CA TRP A 218 -9.38 -23.81 10.21
C TRP A 218 -8.77 -23.00 9.06
N VAL A 219 -9.38 -21.84 8.80
CA VAL A 219 -8.90 -20.84 7.83
C VAL A 219 -8.79 -19.50 8.54
N ARG A 220 -7.66 -18.80 8.40
CA ARG A 220 -7.48 -17.45 8.95
C ARG A 220 -8.26 -16.45 8.10
N GLY A 221 -8.86 -15.43 8.72
CA GLY A 221 -9.58 -14.36 8.02
C GLY A 221 -8.76 -13.73 6.90
N LYS A 222 -7.52 -13.34 7.19
CA LYS A 222 -6.54 -12.85 6.20
C LYS A 222 -6.34 -13.73 4.96
N THR A 223 -6.57 -15.05 5.08
CA THR A 223 -6.45 -16.00 3.96
C THR A 223 -7.67 -15.96 3.04
N LEU A 224 -8.84 -15.60 3.55
CA LEU A 224 -10.07 -15.40 2.77
C LEU A 224 -10.09 -14.04 2.07
N GLY A 225 -9.47 -13.03 2.69
CA GLY A 225 -9.43 -11.65 2.21
C GLY A 225 -9.28 -10.67 3.37
N GLU A 226 -9.13 -9.38 3.10
CA GLU A 226 -9.09 -8.38 4.18
C GLU A 226 -10.46 -8.11 4.79
N ASP A 227 -11.52 -8.19 3.99
CA ASP A 227 -12.91 -7.99 4.43
C ASP A 227 -13.40 -9.05 5.45
N TYR A 228 -12.58 -10.09 5.63
CA TYR A 228 -12.78 -11.20 6.56
C TYR A 228 -11.75 -11.21 7.70
N ASP A 229 -10.85 -10.23 7.78
CA ASP A 229 -9.92 -10.11 8.90
C ASP A 229 -10.52 -9.26 10.03
N LYS A 230 -9.94 -9.36 11.22
CA LYS A 230 -10.51 -8.78 12.45
C LYS A 230 -10.83 -7.29 12.32
N GLY A 231 -9.88 -6.51 11.78
CA GLY A 231 -10.03 -5.07 11.66
C GLY A 231 -11.14 -4.64 10.71
N ALA A 232 -11.41 -5.41 9.65
CA ALA A 232 -12.52 -5.13 8.75
C ALA A 232 -13.87 -5.43 9.40
N LEU A 233 -13.95 -6.51 10.18
CA LEU A 233 -15.16 -6.81 10.97
C LEU A 233 -15.42 -5.74 12.04
N GLU A 234 -14.38 -5.33 12.78
CA GLU A 234 -14.45 -4.24 13.77
C GLU A 234 -14.97 -2.95 13.12
N TYR A 235 -14.40 -2.58 11.97
CA TYR A 235 -14.82 -1.38 11.24
C TYR A 235 -16.29 -1.44 10.80
N GLU A 236 -16.75 -2.59 10.27
CA GLU A 236 -18.14 -2.77 9.83
C GLU A 236 -19.13 -2.70 10.99
N PHE A 237 -18.76 -3.29 12.14
CA PHE A 237 -19.57 -3.24 13.35
C PHE A 237 -19.64 -1.82 13.94
N GLU A 238 -18.49 -1.15 14.09
CA GLU A 238 -18.43 0.25 14.54
C GLU A 238 -19.18 1.21 13.60
N ARG A 239 -19.14 0.96 12.29
CA ARG A 239 -19.89 1.77 11.32
C ARG A 239 -21.39 1.64 11.56
N ARG A 240 -21.90 0.43 11.76
CA ARG A 240 -23.33 0.21 12.00
C ARG A 240 -23.80 0.72 13.34
N GLU A 241 -23.00 0.56 14.39
CA GLU A 241 -23.29 1.14 15.70
C GLU A 241 -23.49 2.67 15.58
N ARG A 242 -22.62 3.36 14.84
CA ARG A 242 -22.77 4.80 14.56
C ARG A 242 -23.96 5.15 13.67
N GLU A 243 -24.37 4.26 12.76
CA GLU A 243 -25.55 4.46 11.92
C GLU A 243 -26.84 4.29 12.75
N GLU A 244 -26.91 3.25 13.58
CA GLU A 244 -27.99 2.98 14.53
C GLU A 244 -28.11 4.11 15.58
N GLU A 245 -26.99 4.60 16.11
CA GLU A 245 -26.97 5.77 17.01
C GLU A 245 -27.53 7.03 16.32
N ARG A 246 -27.11 7.31 15.08
CA ARG A 246 -27.60 8.48 14.32
C ARG A 246 -29.07 8.37 13.91
N GLU A 247 -29.57 7.16 13.68
CA GLU A 247 -31.00 6.89 13.46
C GLU A 247 -31.80 7.01 14.76
N SER A 248 -31.23 6.60 15.90
CA SER A 248 -31.86 6.77 17.22
C SER A 248 -31.87 8.23 17.71
N GLU A 249 -30.87 9.03 17.32
CA GLU A 249 -30.81 10.48 17.56
C GLU A 249 -31.74 11.29 16.65
N GLN A 250 -32.34 10.67 15.62
CA GLN A 250 -33.34 11.30 14.74
C GLN A 250 -34.78 11.27 15.28
N ASP A 251 -35.00 10.87 16.53
CA ASP A 251 -36.30 11.10 17.20
C ASP A 251 -36.19 11.77 18.59
N PRO A 252 -36.00 13.10 18.66
CA PRO A 252 -36.34 13.88 19.85
C PRO A 252 -37.29 15.06 19.56
N VAL A 253 -37.77 15.23 18.33
CA VAL A 253 -38.66 16.36 17.97
C VAL A 253 -40.14 16.00 18.09
N ALA A 254 -40.52 14.72 17.90
CA ALA A 254 -41.93 14.32 17.99
C ALA A 254 -42.50 14.37 19.43
N ALA A 255 -41.66 14.11 20.44
CA ALA A 255 -42.08 14.09 21.85
C ALA A 255 -42.12 15.47 22.53
N TYR A 256 -41.49 16.50 21.96
CA TYR A 256 -41.43 17.86 22.55
C TYR A 256 -42.50 18.82 21.99
N THR A 257 -43.08 18.50 20.83
CA THR A 257 -44.05 19.37 20.15
C THR A 257 -45.50 19.22 20.62
N GLU A 258 -45.82 18.27 21.51
CA GLU A 258 -47.18 18.13 22.05
C GLU A 258 -47.48 19.09 23.22
N GLN A 259 -46.52 19.90 23.67
CA GLN A 259 -46.70 20.76 24.86
C GLN A 259 -46.69 22.28 24.59
N PHE A 260 -46.48 22.73 23.35
CA PHE A 260 -46.51 24.15 23.03
C PHE A 260 -47.34 24.39 21.77
N ASP A 261 -48.46 25.08 21.95
CA ASP A 261 -49.29 25.60 20.86
C ASP A 261 -48.53 26.80 20.26
N VAL A 262 -47.72 26.54 19.24
CA VAL A 262 -46.97 27.57 18.54
C VAL A 262 -47.84 28.11 17.42
N ASP A 263 -48.09 29.42 17.45
CA ASP A 263 -48.83 30.13 16.41
C ASP A 263 -48.04 30.13 15.08
N TRP A 264 -48.40 29.18 14.22
CA TRP A 264 -47.78 28.96 12.91
C TRP A 264 -48.01 30.13 11.94
N ASP A 265 -49.06 30.94 12.13
CA ASP A 265 -49.34 32.08 11.25
C ASP A 265 -48.28 33.18 11.45
N ALA A 266 -47.80 33.36 12.68
CA ALA A 266 -46.72 34.32 12.98
C ALA A 266 -45.36 33.89 12.39
N VAL A 267 -45.10 32.58 12.34
CA VAL A 267 -43.88 32.00 11.76
C VAL A 267 -43.90 32.10 10.23
N GLU A 268 -45.04 31.82 9.62
CA GLU A 268 -45.21 31.92 8.16
C GLU A 268 -45.08 33.37 7.68
N HIS A 269 -45.64 34.33 8.41
CA HIS A 269 -45.50 35.76 8.09
C HIS A 269 -44.03 36.23 8.14
N ASN A 270 -43.24 35.73 9.10
CA ASN A 270 -41.82 36.08 9.23
C ASN A 270 -40.96 35.42 8.13
N ALA A 271 -41.26 34.17 7.79
CA ALA A 271 -40.61 33.45 6.70
C ALA A 271 -40.84 34.13 5.34
N GLU A 272 -42.04 34.66 5.10
CA GLU A 272 -42.37 35.34 3.85
C GLU A 272 -41.69 36.72 3.74
N GLN A 273 -41.55 37.47 4.85
CA GLN A 273 -40.79 38.72 4.89
C GLN A 273 -39.28 38.49 4.62
N LEU A 274 -38.71 37.42 5.18
CA LEU A 274 -37.32 37.03 4.93
C LEU A 274 -37.11 36.58 3.47
N ARG A 275 -38.09 35.89 2.88
CA ARG A 275 -38.08 35.50 1.46
C ARG A 275 -38.12 36.71 0.53
N LYS A 276 -39.02 37.68 0.79
CA LYS A 276 -39.11 38.95 0.04
C LYS A 276 -37.81 39.76 0.15
N THR A 277 -37.18 39.77 1.33
CA THR A 277 -35.89 40.45 1.57
C THR A 277 -34.73 39.78 0.83
N ARG A 278 -34.71 38.44 0.76
CA ARG A 278 -33.73 37.67 -0.02
C ARG A 278 -33.86 37.93 -1.52
N ILE A 279 -35.08 37.87 -2.07
CA ILE A 279 -35.34 38.13 -3.49
C ILE A 279 -34.87 39.54 -3.88
N ARG A 280 -35.20 40.55 -3.06
CA ARG A 280 -34.77 41.94 -3.28
C ARG A 280 -33.24 42.11 -3.25
N ARG A 281 -32.53 41.37 -2.40
CA ARG A 281 -31.05 41.37 -2.37
C ARG A 281 -30.48 40.73 -3.63
N THR A 282 -31.02 39.60 -4.06
CA THR A 282 -30.58 38.90 -5.28
C THR A 282 -30.81 39.73 -6.54
N GLU A 283 -31.93 40.45 -6.64
CA GLU A 283 -32.20 41.38 -7.74
C GLU A 283 -31.25 42.59 -7.73
N LYS A 284 -30.94 43.15 -6.55
CA LYS A 284 -29.94 44.22 -6.40
C LYS A 284 -28.55 43.76 -6.85
N THR A 285 -28.16 42.53 -6.51
CA THR A 285 -26.88 41.93 -6.93
C THR A 285 -26.85 41.66 -8.44
N LYS A 286 -27.96 41.21 -9.03
CA LYS A 286 -28.08 41.01 -10.49
C LYS A 286 -28.00 42.33 -11.26
N GLN A 287 -28.65 43.41 -10.78
CA GLN A 287 -28.52 44.74 -11.38
C GLN A 287 -27.10 45.30 -11.28
N ALA A 288 -26.42 45.10 -10.14
CA ALA A 288 -25.02 45.49 -9.99
C ALA A 288 -24.09 44.71 -10.95
N HIS A 289 -24.34 43.42 -11.16
CA HIS A 289 -23.59 42.61 -12.13
C HIS A 289 -23.83 43.02 -13.58
N HIS A 290 -25.06 43.42 -13.94
CA HIS A 290 -25.38 43.88 -15.30
C HIS A 290 -24.77 45.25 -15.63
N GLN A 291 -24.62 46.14 -14.64
CA GLN A 291 -23.88 47.41 -14.81
C GLN A 291 -22.36 47.23 -14.92
N ILE A 292 -21.83 46.08 -14.49
CA ILE A 292 -20.40 45.73 -14.61
C ILE A 292 -20.13 45.01 -15.94
N SER A 293 -21.09 44.25 -16.49
CA SER A 293 -20.92 43.54 -17.77
C SER A 293 -21.10 44.39 -19.03
N ASP A 294 -21.80 45.53 -18.95
CA ASP A 294 -21.95 46.45 -20.10
C ASP A 294 -20.79 47.45 -20.25
N ARG A 295 -19.75 47.36 -19.41
CA ARG A 295 -18.60 48.29 -19.42
C ARG A 295 -17.36 47.80 -20.17
N ASP A 296 -17.40 46.62 -20.79
CA ASP A 296 -16.20 46.00 -21.39
C ASP A 296 -16.36 45.50 -22.83
N THR A 297 -17.16 46.19 -23.66
CA THR A 297 -17.01 46.11 -25.13
C THR A 297 -17.39 47.44 -25.80
N ARG A 298 -16.44 48.39 -25.85
CA ARG A 298 -16.12 49.28 -26.99
C ARG A 298 -15.24 50.47 -26.55
N GLU A 299 -14.13 50.63 -27.29
CA GLU A 299 -13.31 51.84 -27.50
C GLU A 299 -12.00 52.06 -26.71
N PRO A 300 -10.98 52.69 -27.37
CA PRO A 300 -9.60 52.19 -27.41
C PRO A 300 -8.60 52.94 -26.53
N GLU A 301 -7.37 52.41 -26.50
CA GLU A 301 -6.16 53.04 -25.98
C GLU A 301 -6.01 54.50 -26.42
N ARG A 302 -6.28 55.42 -25.49
CA ARG A 302 -5.43 56.59 -25.16
C ARG A 302 -6.11 57.42 -24.09
N THR A 303 -5.30 57.84 -23.12
CA THR A 303 -5.59 58.71 -21.97
C THR A 303 -6.13 58.00 -20.72
N ARG A 304 -5.25 57.76 -19.72
CA ARG A 304 -5.31 58.43 -18.40
C ARG A 304 -4.23 57.97 -17.42
N LYS A 305 -3.43 58.97 -17.04
CA LYS A 305 -2.78 59.29 -15.75
C LYS A 305 -2.33 58.14 -14.82
N ARG A 306 -1.00 58.03 -14.66
CA ARG A 306 -0.29 57.34 -13.57
C ARG A 306 -0.79 57.83 -12.21
N THR A 307 -1.32 56.92 -11.41
CA THR A 307 -1.45 57.08 -9.94
C THR A 307 -0.21 56.51 -9.25
N LYS A 308 0.24 57.23 -8.23
CA LYS A 308 1.53 57.12 -7.54
C LYS A 308 1.79 55.75 -6.94
N THR A 309 2.98 55.22 -7.21
CA THR A 309 3.58 54.06 -6.55
C THR A 309 3.93 54.39 -5.11
N THR A 310 3.41 53.60 -4.17
CA THR A 310 3.87 53.56 -2.77
C THR A 310 5.20 52.82 -2.73
N GLN A 311 6.28 53.54 -2.38
CA GLN A 311 7.61 52.97 -2.14
C GLN A 311 7.57 52.09 -0.88
N ILE A 312 8.07 50.87 -1.01
CA ILE A 312 8.52 50.03 0.10
C ILE A 312 10.05 49.94 -0.07
N GLU A 313 10.80 50.59 0.83
CA GLU A 313 12.26 50.53 0.87
C GLU A 313 12.71 49.18 1.44
N PHE A 314 13.59 48.50 0.69
CA PHE A 314 14.41 47.41 1.19
C PHE A 314 15.82 47.95 1.38
N ASP A 315 16.26 48.01 2.63
CA ASP A 315 17.62 48.41 3.01
C ASP A 315 18.58 47.24 2.72
N ARG A 316 19.50 47.45 1.77
CA ARG A 316 20.70 46.62 1.56
C ARG A 316 21.90 47.56 1.61
N GLY A 317 22.53 47.64 2.77
CA GLY A 317 23.83 48.26 2.93
C GLY A 317 24.90 47.43 2.23
N ASP A 318 25.52 48.03 1.21
CA ASP A 318 26.74 47.54 0.57
C ASP A 318 27.74 48.71 0.60
N GLU A 319 28.69 48.65 1.53
CA GLU A 319 29.82 49.60 1.58
C GLU A 319 30.82 49.24 0.47
N GLY A 320 30.67 49.95 -0.64
CA GLY A 320 31.73 50.71 -1.31
C GLY A 320 33.12 50.08 -1.50
N PHE A 321 33.41 49.72 -2.75
CA PHE A 321 34.77 49.79 -3.28
C PHE A 321 35.21 51.26 -3.47
N SER A 322 36.42 51.60 -3.01
CA SER A 322 37.21 52.65 -3.64
C SER A 322 38.72 52.46 -3.42
N ARG A 323 39.41 52.38 -4.57
CA ARG A 323 40.83 52.64 -4.90
C ARG A 323 41.94 51.77 -4.32
#